data_AF-A0A528AHN2-F1
#
_entry.id   AF-A0A528AHN2-F1
#
_cell.length_a   1.000
_cell.length_b   1.000
_cell.length_c   1.000
_cell.angle_alpha   90.00
_cell.angle_beta   90.00
_cell.angle_gamma   90.00
#
_symmetry.space_group_name_H-M   'P 1'
#
loop_
_entity.id
_entity.type
_entity.pdbx_description
1 polymer ?
#
loop_
_entity_poly.entity_id
_entity_poly.type
_entity_poly.pdbx_seq_one_letter_code
_entity_poly.pdbx_strand_id
1 'polypeptide(L)' 'IVETGVGIRPAFSDNLPRVEAHGRTVAINGLYRHGFLLAPAMARRAADLVFDSDKPVEFADETDGQRRSA' A
#
# COMPACT_ATOMS: atom_id res chain seq x y z
N ILE A 1 -19.27 -1.65 -31.56
CA ILE A 1 -18.59 -0.57 -30.80
C ILE A 1 -17.31 -1.18 -30.24
N VAL A 2 -16.16 -0.51 -30.37
CA VAL A 2 -14.89 -0.91 -29.72
C VAL A 2 -14.60 0.12 -28.63
N GLU A 3 -14.37 -0.33 -27.40
CA GLU A 3 -14.08 0.53 -26.25
C GLU A 3 -12.57 0.61 -26.00
N THR A 4 -12.07 1.82 -25.77
CA THR A 4 -10.67 2.07 -25.41
C THR A 4 -10.62 2.84 -24.10
N GLY A 5 -9.87 2.32 -23.12
CA GLY A 5 -9.72 2.94 -21.81
C GLY A 5 -8.26 3.07 -21.39
N VAL A 6 -7.95 4.14 -20.67
CA VAL A 6 -6.68 4.35 -19.98
C VAL A 6 -6.95 4.62 -18.50
N GLY A 7 -6.05 4.18 -17.63
CA GLY A 7 -6.19 4.35 -16.18
C GLY A 7 -4.87 4.76 -15.54
N ILE A 8 -4.95 5.59 -14.50
CA ILE A 8 -3.81 5.95 -13.67
C ILE A 8 -3.51 4.79 -12.72
N ARG A 9 -2.22 4.51 -12.52
CA ARG A 9 -1.76 3.44 -11.65
C ARG A 9 -0.93 4.05 -10.53
N PRO A 10 -1.48 4.17 -9.30
CA PRO A 10 -0.76 4.81 -8.23
C PRO A 10 0.37 3.90 -7.69
N ALA A 11 1.52 4.51 -7.43
CA ALA A 11 2.74 3.89 -6.92
C ALA A 11 3.46 4.89 -6.00
N PHE A 12 4.08 4.40 -4.93
CA PHE A 12 5.07 5.17 -4.18
C PHE A 12 6.42 5.16 -4.91
N SER A 13 7.37 6.01 -4.49
CA SER A 13 8.70 6.12 -5.13
C SER A 13 9.50 4.82 -5.11
N ASP A 14 9.23 3.93 -4.15
CA ASP A 14 9.85 2.61 -4.01
C ASP A 14 9.08 1.49 -4.72
N ASN A 15 7.90 1.78 -5.29
CA ASN A 15 6.98 0.83 -5.91
C ASN A 15 6.45 -0.27 -4.97
N LEU A 16 6.50 -0.07 -3.66
CA LEU A 16 5.95 -1.03 -2.69
C LEU A 16 4.55 -0.58 -2.24
N PRO A 17 3.55 -1.48 -2.21
CA PRO A 17 2.22 -1.15 -1.70
C PRO A 17 2.25 -1.03 -0.18
N ARG A 18 1.46 -0.09 0.36
CA ARG A 18 1.42 0.21 1.79
C ARG A 18 0.00 0.31 2.30
N VAL A 19 -0.16 -0.04 3.57
CA VAL A 19 -1.38 0.22 4.34
C VAL A 19 -0.97 1.09 5.52
N GLU A 20 -1.44 2.34 5.54
CA GLU A 20 -1.03 3.33 6.53
C GLU A 20 -2.24 3.77 7.36
N ALA A 21 -2.06 3.88 8.68
CA ALA A 21 -3.04 4.45 9.59
C ALA A 21 -2.65 5.87 9.98
N HIS A 22 -3.56 6.82 9.77
CA HIS A 22 -3.44 8.23 10.09
C HIS A 22 -4.58 8.63 11.02
N GLY A 23 -4.36 8.50 12.34
CA GLY A 23 -5.39 8.72 13.35
C GLY A 23 -6.55 7.74 13.21
N ARG A 24 -7.73 8.24 12.82
CA ARG A 24 -8.94 7.42 12.58
C ARG A 24 -9.13 6.97 11.12
N THR A 25 -8.14 7.23 10.28
CA THR A 25 -8.22 6.94 8.84
C THR A 25 -7.21 5.86 8.48
N VAL A 26 -7.62 4.87 7.69
CA VAL A 26 -6.72 3.88 7.09
C VAL A 26 -6.70 4.11 5.58
N ALA A 27 -5.50 4.20 5.00
CA ALA A 27 -5.29 4.37 3.57
C ALA A 27 -4.53 3.16 3.02
N ILE A 28 -4.94 2.69 1.84
CA ILE A 28 -4.28 1.63 1.09
C ILE A 28 -3.85 2.23 -0.24
N ASN A 29 -2.56 2.13 -0.59
CA ASN A 29 -2.06 2.68 -1.86
C ASN A 29 -0.82 1.93 -2.38
N GLY A 30 -0.37 2.27 -3.58
CA GLY A 30 0.90 1.78 -4.15
C GLY A 30 0.82 0.45 -4.89
N LEU A 31 -0.38 -0.05 -5.21
CA LEU A 31 -0.54 -1.38 -5.80
C LEU A 31 -0.14 -1.47 -7.29
N TYR A 32 0.02 -0.34 -7.98
CA TYR A 32 0.38 -0.26 -9.40
C TYR A 32 -0.31 -1.33 -10.28
N ARG A 33 0.46 -2.18 -10.97
CA ARG A 33 -0.02 -3.27 -11.86
C ARG A 33 -0.46 -4.53 -11.12
N HIS A 34 -0.32 -4.55 -9.80
CA HIS A 34 -0.50 -5.73 -8.94
C HIS A 34 -1.76 -5.63 -8.07
N GLY A 35 -2.63 -4.66 -8.34
CA GLY A 35 -3.87 -4.43 -7.59
C GLY A 35 -4.72 -5.68 -7.41
N PHE A 36 -4.92 -6.46 -8.48
CA PHE A 36 -5.72 -7.68 -8.40
C PHE A 36 -5.07 -8.78 -7.55
N LEU A 37 -3.77 -9.00 -7.74
CA LEU A 37 -3.03 -10.06 -7.06
C LEU A 37 -2.87 -9.76 -5.55
N LEU A 38 -2.56 -8.52 -5.20
CA LEU A 38 -2.23 -8.14 -3.82
C LEU A 38 -3.43 -7.65 -3.01
N ALA A 39 -4.56 -7.34 -3.65
CA ALA A 39 -5.75 -6.83 -2.97
C ALA A 39 -6.19 -7.69 -1.76
N PRO A 40 -6.27 -9.03 -1.83
CA PRO A 40 -6.72 -9.82 -0.68
C PRO A 40 -5.79 -9.68 0.54
N ALA A 41 -4.48 -9.68 0.31
CA ALA A 41 -3.49 -9.50 1.38
C ALA A 41 -3.53 -8.09 1.98
N MET A 42 -3.63 -7.06 1.12
CA MET A 42 -3.73 -5.66 1.57
C MET A 42 -5.02 -5.38 2.34
N ALA A 43 -6.14 -5.96 1.91
CA ALA A 43 -7.41 -5.86 2.61
C ALA A 43 -7.35 -6.50 3.99
N ARG A 44 -6.69 -7.66 4.13
CA ARG A 44 -6.48 -8.30 5.43
C ARG A 44 -5.68 -7.39 6.37
N ARG A 45 -4.55 -6.85 5.91
CA ARG A 45 -3.71 -5.95 6.70
C ARG A 45 -4.48 -4.70 7.14
N ALA A 46 -5.29 -4.12 6.26
CA ALA A 46 -6.13 -2.99 6.59
C ALA A 46 -7.21 -3.34 7.63
N ALA A 47 -7.86 -4.50 7.51
CA ALA A 47 -8.82 -4.96 8.49
C ALA A 47 -8.16 -5.16 9.87
N ASP A 48 -6.97 -5.76 9.91
CA ASP A 48 -6.23 -5.95 11.16
C ASP A 48 -5.94 -4.57 11.81
N LEU A 49 -5.56 -3.54 11.06
CA LEU A 49 -5.39 -2.17 11.60
C LEU A 49 -6.69 -1.53 12.11
N VAL A 50 -7.81 -1.79 11.43
CA VAL A 50 -9.11 -1.20 11.79
C VAL A 50 -9.69 -1.84 13.05
N PHE A 51 -9.53 -3.15 13.19
CA PHE A 51 -10.21 -3.93 14.23
C PHE A 51 -9.30 -4.37 15.38
N ASP A 52 -7.97 -4.33 15.21
CA ASP A 52 -6.99 -4.84 16.17
C ASP A 52 -6.03 -3.71 16.59
N SER A 53 -6.55 -2.77 17.39
CA SER A 53 -5.87 -1.51 17.77
C SER A 53 -4.60 -1.68 18.62
N ASP A 54 -4.28 -2.91 19.04
CA ASP A 54 -3.23 -3.22 20.02
C ASP A 54 -2.05 -4.01 19.42
N LYS A 55 -2.08 -4.29 18.10
CA LYS A 55 -0.94 -4.92 17.42
C LYS A 55 0.04 -3.85 16.94
N PRO A 56 1.36 -4.03 17.17
CA PRO A 56 2.35 -3.20 16.51
C PRO A 56 2.15 -3.35 15.00
N VAL A 57 2.02 -2.22 14.32
CA VAL A 57 2.02 -2.19 12.86
C VAL A 57 3.38 -2.71 12.44
N GLU A 58 3.43 -3.95 11.97
CA GLU A 58 4.63 -4.50 11.36
C GLU A 58 4.96 -3.61 10.15
N PHE A 59 5.91 -2.69 10.30
CA PHE A 59 6.46 -1.89 9.21
C PHE A 59 7.39 -2.76 8.37
N ALA A 60 6.83 -3.74 7.66
CA ALA A 60 7.55 -4.52 6.65
C ALA A 60 7.80 -3.71 5.36
N ASP A 61 7.42 -2.44 5.34
CA ASP A 61 7.52 -1.56 4.18
C ASP A 61 8.89 -0.86 4.24
N GLU A 62 9.97 -1.65 4.28
CA GLU A 62 11.34 -1.15 4.33
C GLU A 62 11.63 -0.22 3.15
N THR A 63 11.97 1.02 3.44
CA THR A 63 12.98 1.72 2.65
C THR A 63 14.07 2.16 3.61
N ASP A 64 15.01 1.24 3.86
CA ASP A 64 16.28 1.58 4.47
C ASP A 64 16.95 2.64 3.58
N GLY A 65 17.37 3.75 4.18
CA GLY A 65 17.88 4.94 3.51
C GLY A 65 19.26 4.75 2.87
N GLN A 66 19.47 3.70 2.09
CA GLN A 66 20.71 3.44 1.36
C GLN A 66 20.78 4.25 0.06
N ARG A 67 21.06 5.54 0.24
CA ARG A 67 22.07 6.32 -0.51
C ARG A 67 22.00 7.78 -0.04
N ARG A 68 22.48 8.01 1.18
CA ARG A 68 23.02 9.32 1.53
C ARG A 68 24.39 9.46 0.86
N SER A 69 24.48 10.50 0.03
CA SER A 69 25.65 11.33 -0.27
C SER A 69 26.87 10.73 -1.01
N ALA A 70 27.11 11.35 -2.17
CA ALA A 70 28.38 11.64 -2.86
C ALA A 70 29.11 10.48 -3.56
#